data_AF-A0A2N9AHZ0-F1
#
_entry.id   AF-A0A2N9AHZ0-F1
#
_cell.length_a   1.000
_cell.length_b   1.000
_cell.length_c   1.000
_cell.angle_alpha   90.00
_cell.angle_beta   90.00
_cell.angle_gamma   90.00
#
_symmetry.space_group_name_H-M   'P 1'
#
loop_
_entity.id
_entity.type
_entity.pdbx_description
1 polymer ?
#
loop_
_entity_poly.entity_id
_entity_poly.type
_entity_poly.pdbx_seq_one_letter_code
_entity_poly.pdbx_strand_id
1 'polypeptide(L)'
;MTRLNALGSGWLAVAVLLSVGTAHAQEADADLIKRGEYLATAGDCTACHTKTGGKFMAGNFKLDTPIGAIKTPNLTPDDETGIGKWSYETFEKAFRHGIGDEGEYLYPAFPFSWYTKVSDDDTRAIFAYLKSLTPVKEKREDNEIPFPFNVRTALITWRTAFFTEGRFEPDPKASAEVNRGGYLVEGLGHCGMCHNERKLVGNSSLAGRFGGGVIDGWYAPNITPDGHQGIGAWSDEEVVSYLKTGTAPGNRPGVAAGPMRQTIEESLSKMTDADLKAMVAYLRTIPAKQTYKEKDLQAFNQPGAPGADTYLTYCSSCHRPDGKGVEGAIPALAGNTSIQSGGPETIINVIVGGLAAQSGYAPMPAIGQEMTDQQIKDVTDYIRNSWGNKAPVVSESGVVATARGKIKTMMAGNAPCSTIENEGLKASIEEATGGDALKGLKPNDFVPVLARVAPKVKAAAPEAGDDAVVNGLLSAFCKANRSDQDAEPLPWPATIGSFGNIAYSQVKNPEKRAEASPGQPPASEATPPKP
;
A
#
# COMPACT_ATOMS: atom_id res chain seq x y z
N MET A 1 14.82 -64.94 -66.75
CA MET A 1 13.58 -65.47 -66.16
C MET A 1 13.80 -65.52 -64.66
N THR A 2 13.10 -64.90 -63.72
CA THR A 2 11.95 -63.98 -63.71
C THR A 2 11.99 -63.34 -62.32
N ARG A 3 11.50 -62.11 -62.21
CA ARG A 3 11.46 -61.22 -61.03
C ARG A 3 10.86 -61.88 -59.78
N LEU A 4 11.21 -61.40 -58.56
CA LEU A 4 10.22 -60.95 -57.57
C LEU A 4 10.84 -60.15 -56.39
N ASN A 5 10.38 -58.91 -56.29
CA ASN A 5 9.99 -58.09 -55.12
C ASN A 5 10.96 -57.72 -53.98
N ALA A 6 11.11 -56.39 -53.91
CA ALA A 6 11.56 -55.56 -52.81
C ALA A 6 10.50 -55.43 -51.68
N LEU A 7 10.97 -54.95 -50.51
CA LEU A 7 10.41 -53.89 -49.65
C LEU A 7 10.50 -54.29 -48.16
N GLY A 8 11.11 -53.41 -47.35
CA GLY A 8 10.96 -53.47 -45.90
C GLY A 8 12.15 -53.01 -45.07
N SER A 9 12.76 -51.86 -45.37
CA SER A 9 13.72 -51.23 -44.45
C SER A 9 13.76 -49.73 -44.70
N GLY A 10 13.16 -48.92 -43.83
CA GLY A 10 13.34 -47.47 -43.91
C GLY A 10 12.25 -46.60 -43.31
N TRP A 11 11.74 -46.88 -42.11
CA TRP A 11 10.88 -45.94 -41.37
C TRP A 11 11.14 -46.07 -39.87
N LEU A 12 12.25 -45.54 -39.36
CA LEU A 12 12.49 -45.46 -37.90
C LEU A 12 13.45 -44.34 -37.48
N ALA A 13 13.52 -43.23 -38.22
CA ALA A 13 14.42 -42.12 -37.89
C ALA A 13 13.85 -40.70 -38.16
N VAL A 14 12.54 -40.47 -38.01
CA VAL A 14 11.93 -39.11 -38.15
C VAL A 14 10.95 -38.76 -37.01
N ALA A 15 11.07 -39.37 -35.83
CA ALA A 15 10.15 -39.11 -34.70
C ALA A 15 10.78 -38.36 -33.51
N VAL A 16 12.07 -38.02 -33.55
CA VAL A 16 12.77 -37.42 -32.39
C VAL A 16 13.06 -35.92 -32.56
N LEU A 17 12.83 -35.34 -33.75
CA LEU A 17 13.10 -33.90 -34.00
C LEU A 17 11.88 -32.98 -33.84
N LEU A 18 10.67 -33.50 -33.73
CA LEU A 18 9.44 -32.69 -33.57
C LEU A 18 9.05 -32.43 -32.11
N SER A 19 9.55 -33.22 -31.16
CA SER A 19 9.26 -33.06 -29.72
C SER A 19 10.10 -31.99 -29.04
N VAL A 20 11.29 -31.66 -29.58
CA VAL A 20 12.19 -30.65 -29.01
C VAL A 20 11.72 -29.22 -29.33
N GLY A 21 11.10 -29.01 -30.50
CA GLY A 21 10.61 -27.70 -30.92
C GLY A 21 9.34 -27.22 -30.20
N THR A 22 8.43 -28.13 -29.86
CA THR A 22 7.20 -27.80 -29.12
C THR A 22 7.48 -27.49 -27.65
N ALA A 23 8.47 -28.17 -27.05
CA ALA A 23 8.87 -27.92 -25.67
C ALA A 23 9.48 -26.51 -25.51
N HIS A 24 10.39 -26.10 -26.41
CA HIS A 24 10.98 -24.77 -26.37
C HIS A 24 9.99 -23.63 -26.69
N ALA A 25 9.00 -23.85 -27.55
CA ALA A 25 7.96 -22.84 -27.82
C ALA A 25 7.03 -22.63 -26.61
N GLN A 26 6.62 -23.71 -25.95
CA GLN A 26 5.78 -23.65 -24.75
C GLN A 26 6.52 -23.07 -23.54
N GLU A 27 7.83 -23.33 -23.43
CA GLU A 27 8.71 -22.76 -22.41
C GLU A 27 8.92 -21.25 -22.64
N ALA A 28 9.14 -20.82 -23.88
CA ALA A 28 9.26 -19.40 -24.24
C ALA A 28 7.98 -18.59 -23.96
N ASP A 29 6.80 -19.15 -24.22
CA ASP A 29 5.51 -18.51 -23.91
C ASP A 29 5.29 -18.40 -22.38
N ALA A 30 5.69 -19.43 -21.62
CA ALA A 30 5.59 -19.43 -20.16
C ALA A 30 6.53 -18.38 -19.52
N ASP A 31 7.77 -18.26 -20.01
CA ASP A 31 8.72 -17.24 -19.54
C ASP A 31 8.25 -15.82 -19.86
N LEU A 32 7.64 -15.61 -21.04
CA LEU A 32 7.05 -14.34 -21.42
C LEU A 32 5.90 -13.95 -20.49
N ILE A 33 4.98 -14.89 -20.21
CA ILE A 33 3.86 -14.69 -19.29
C ILE A 33 4.37 -14.38 -17.88
N LYS A 34 5.35 -15.15 -17.37
CA LYS A 34 5.94 -14.94 -16.05
C LYS A 34 6.62 -13.57 -15.94
N ARG A 35 7.32 -13.14 -16.99
CA ARG A 35 7.87 -11.78 -17.07
C ARG A 35 6.75 -10.74 -17.05
N GLY A 36 5.68 -10.97 -17.80
CA GLY A 36 4.51 -10.10 -17.84
C GLY A 36 3.81 -9.97 -16.49
N GLU A 37 3.68 -11.07 -15.76
CA GLU A 37 3.15 -11.09 -14.39
C GLU A 37 4.00 -10.21 -13.47
N TYR A 38 5.32 -10.41 -13.46
CA TYR A 38 6.24 -9.60 -12.67
C TYR A 38 6.13 -8.10 -12.98
N LEU A 39 6.05 -7.75 -14.27
CA LEU A 39 5.94 -6.36 -14.72
C LEU A 39 4.57 -5.74 -14.40
N ALA A 40 3.49 -6.52 -14.50
CA ALA A 40 2.15 -6.07 -14.11
C ALA A 40 2.06 -5.85 -12.59
N THR A 41 2.74 -6.68 -11.79
CA THR A 41 2.93 -6.47 -10.36
C THR A 41 3.74 -5.21 -10.09
N ALA A 42 4.90 -5.03 -10.72
CA ALA A 42 5.73 -3.82 -10.57
C ALA A 42 4.97 -2.55 -10.99
N GLY A 43 4.09 -2.65 -11.99
CA GLY A 43 3.18 -1.59 -12.44
C GLY A 43 2.01 -1.29 -11.50
N ASP A 44 1.87 -2.06 -10.42
CA ASP A 44 0.76 -1.95 -9.45
C ASP A 44 -0.63 -2.08 -10.10
N CYS A 45 -0.74 -2.94 -11.13
CA CYS A 45 -1.97 -3.06 -11.92
C CYS A 45 -3.15 -3.54 -11.07
N THR A 46 -2.91 -4.45 -10.12
CA THR A 46 -3.95 -5.04 -9.26
C THR A 46 -4.61 -3.99 -8.36
N ALA A 47 -3.85 -3.04 -7.81
CA ALA A 47 -4.37 -2.01 -6.91
C ALA A 47 -5.46 -1.14 -7.55
N CYS A 48 -5.36 -0.90 -8.87
CA CYS A 48 -6.36 -0.16 -9.63
C CYS A 48 -7.38 -1.07 -10.33
N HIS A 49 -7.00 -2.26 -10.80
CA HIS A 49 -7.90 -3.10 -11.61
C HIS A 49 -8.63 -4.19 -10.82
N THR A 50 -8.63 -4.11 -9.49
CA THR A 50 -9.42 -5.00 -8.63
C THR A 50 -10.16 -4.18 -7.57
N LYS A 51 -11.50 -4.10 -7.65
CA LYS A 51 -12.30 -3.49 -6.58
C LYS A 51 -12.27 -4.33 -5.30
N THR A 52 -12.45 -3.72 -4.14
CA THR A 52 -12.60 -4.44 -2.86
C THR A 52 -13.72 -5.48 -2.94
N GLY A 53 -13.41 -6.73 -2.59
CA GLY A 53 -14.35 -7.87 -2.72
C GLY A 53 -14.69 -8.26 -4.17
N GLY A 54 -14.02 -7.66 -5.16
CA GLY A 54 -14.16 -7.97 -6.57
C GLY A 54 -13.31 -9.14 -7.03
N LYS A 55 -13.50 -9.54 -8.28
CA LYS A 55 -12.66 -10.55 -8.93
C LYS A 55 -11.35 -9.92 -9.41
N PHE A 56 -10.27 -10.67 -9.30
CA PHE A 56 -8.93 -10.26 -9.70
C PHE A 56 -8.93 -9.67 -11.13
N MET A 57 -8.39 -8.46 -11.27
CA MET A 57 -8.21 -7.73 -12.55
C MET A 57 -9.50 -7.40 -13.32
N ALA A 58 -10.68 -7.58 -12.70
CA ALA A 58 -11.98 -7.35 -13.32
C ALA A 58 -12.47 -5.89 -13.31
N GLY A 59 -11.65 -4.95 -12.81
CA GLY A 59 -11.93 -3.51 -12.82
C GLY A 59 -12.90 -3.04 -11.73
N ASN A 60 -13.59 -1.93 -12.03
CA ASN A 60 -14.59 -1.26 -11.19
C ASN A 60 -14.07 -0.72 -9.85
N PHE A 61 -12.74 -0.58 -9.70
CA PHE A 61 -12.20 0.22 -8.60
C PHE A 61 -12.58 1.69 -8.84
N LYS A 62 -13.04 2.36 -7.78
CA LYS A 62 -13.44 3.76 -7.85
C LYS A 62 -12.24 4.64 -7.47
N LEU A 63 -11.70 5.36 -8.45
CA LEU A 63 -10.68 6.37 -8.26
C LEU A 63 -11.34 7.73 -8.07
N ASP A 64 -11.29 8.29 -6.86
CA ASP A 64 -11.73 9.65 -6.60
C ASP A 64 -10.65 10.63 -7.06
N THR A 65 -10.94 11.39 -8.11
CA THR A 65 -10.01 12.39 -8.67
C THR A 65 -10.57 13.80 -8.49
N PRO A 66 -9.73 14.85 -8.59
CA PRO A 66 -10.21 16.24 -8.54
C PRO A 66 -11.25 16.60 -9.60
N ILE A 67 -11.35 15.81 -10.68
CA ILE A 67 -12.29 16.04 -11.78
C ILE A 67 -13.52 15.14 -11.72
N GLY A 68 -13.70 14.34 -10.66
CA GLY A 68 -14.78 13.37 -10.52
C GLY A 68 -14.26 11.94 -10.32
N ALA A 69 -15.18 10.97 -10.22
CA ALA A 69 -14.79 9.59 -10.00
C ALA A 69 -14.60 8.83 -11.32
N ILE A 70 -13.52 8.05 -11.39
CA ILE A 70 -13.20 7.17 -12.53
C ILE A 70 -13.36 5.72 -12.09
N LYS A 71 -14.02 4.92 -12.93
CA LYS A 71 -14.13 3.46 -12.76
C LYS A 71 -13.09 2.78 -13.63
N THR A 72 -12.26 1.93 -13.02
CA THR A 72 -11.19 1.24 -13.77
C THR A 72 -11.75 0.15 -14.68
N PRO A 73 -11.19 -0.04 -15.89
CA PRO A 73 -11.66 -1.07 -16.80
C PRO A 73 -11.27 -2.48 -16.34
N ASN A 74 -12.00 -3.46 -16.84
CA ASN A 74 -11.67 -4.88 -16.71
C ASN A 74 -10.53 -5.24 -17.66
N LEU A 75 -9.43 -5.80 -17.12
CA LEU A 75 -8.24 -6.19 -17.89
C LEU A 75 -8.17 -7.68 -18.19
N THR A 76 -9.16 -8.47 -17.75
CA THR A 76 -9.22 -9.90 -18.07
C THR A 76 -9.50 -10.11 -19.57
N PRO A 77 -9.18 -11.27 -20.15
CA PRO A 77 -9.36 -11.52 -21.59
C PRO A 77 -10.80 -11.89 -21.94
N ASP A 78 -11.78 -11.38 -21.20
CA ASP A 78 -13.20 -11.49 -21.56
C ASP A 78 -13.49 -10.68 -22.84
N ASP A 79 -14.20 -11.31 -23.79
CA ASP A 79 -14.46 -10.77 -25.13
C ASP A 79 -15.52 -9.66 -25.17
N GLU A 80 -16.34 -9.53 -24.15
CA GLU A 80 -17.43 -8.56 -24.10
C GLU A 80 -17.10 -7.36 -23.21
N THR A 81 -16.45 -7.60 -22.09
CA THR A 81 -16.27 -6.62 -21.02
C THR A 81 -14.81 -6.32 -20.69
N GLY A 82 -13.88 -7.15 -21.15
CA GLY A 82 -12.44 -6.99 -20.94
C GLY A 82 -11.66 -6.78 -22.24
N ILE A 83 -10.39 -7.14 -22.24
CA ILE A 83 -9.46 -6.95 -23.38
C ILE A 83 -9.43 -8.17 -24.33
N GLY A 84 -10.46 -9.03 -24.30
CA GLY A 84 -10.54 -10.27 -25.08
C GLY A 84 -10.29 -10.08 -26.58
N LYS A 85 -10.90 -9.03 -27.15
CA LYS A 85 -10.81 -8.69 -28.58
C LYS A 85 -9.70 -7.71 -28.95
N TRP A 86 -8.96 -7.19 -27.97
CA TRP A 86 -7.92 -6.20 -28.24
C TRP A 86 -6.73 -6.86 -28.93
N SER A 87 -6.21 -6.21 -29.98
CA SER A 87 -4.90 -6.56 -30.53
C SER A 87 -3.79 -5.98 -29.67
N TYR A 88 -2.56 -6.45 -29.87
CA TYR A 88 -1.39 -5.86 -29.19
C TYR A 88 -1.25 -4.36 -29.51
N GLU A 89 -1.49 -3.96 -30.76
CA GLU A 89 -1.38 -2.56 -31.20
C GLU A 89 -2.42 -1.66 -30.52
N THR A 90 -3.64 -2.17 -30.30
CA THR A 90 -4.66 -1.46 -29.52
C THR A 90 -4.23 -1.31 -28.07
N PHE A 91 -3.74 -2.39 -27.46
CA PHE A 91 -3.24 -2.36 -26.09
C PHE A 91 -2.06 -1.39 -25.93
N GLU A 92 -1.08 -1.44 -26.83
CA GLU A 92 0.12 -0.59 -26.79
C GLU A 92 -0.24 0.90 -26.93
N LYS A 93 -1.18 1.23 -27.84
CA LYS A 93 -1.73 2.58 -27.96
C LYS A 93 -2.38 3.08 -26.68
N ALA A 94 -3.19 2.25 -26.03
CA ALA A 94 -3.77 2.60 -24.74
C ALA A 94 -2.68 2.79 -23.70
N PHE A 95 -1.82 1.78 -23.53
CA PHE A 95 -0.81 1.69 -22.49
C PHE A 95 0.24 2.80 -22.54
N ARG A 96 0.80 3.09 -23.71
CA ARG A 96 1.92 4.04 -23.88
C ARG A 96 1.49 5.41 -24.34
N HIS A 97 0.35 5.51 -25.00
CA HIS A 97 -0.12 6.76 -25.59
C HIS A 97 -1.44 7.25 -25.00
N GLY A 98 -2.11 6.51 -24.12
CA GLY A 98 -3.36 6.95 -23.52
C GLY A 98 -4.49 7.12 -24.54
N ILE A 99 -4.55 6.24 -25.55
CA ILE A 99 -5.57 6.26 -26.61
C ILE A 99 -6.33 4.93 -26.56
N GLY A 100 -7.63 4.97 -26.27
CA GLY A 100 -8.49 3.81 -26.19
C GLY A 100 -8.73 3.11 -27.52
N ASP A 101 -9.48 2.01 -27.48
CA ASP A 101 -9.79 1.17 -28.63
C ASP A 101 -10.74 1.85 -29.64
N GLU A 102 -11.53 2.82 -29.18
CA GLU A 102 -12.38 3.68 -30.03
C GLU A 102 -11.64 4.97 -30.47
N GLY A 103 -10.36 5.10 -30.17
CA GLY A 103 -9.52 6.25 -30.54
C GLY A 103 -9.66 7.46 -29.62
N GLU A 104 -10.35 7.30 -28.50
CA GLU A 104 -10.61 8.36 -27.54
C GLU A 104 -9.42 8.55 -26.57
N TYR A 105 -9.17 9.78 -26.14
CA TYR A 105 -8.11 10.06 -25.17
C TYR A 105 -8.50 9.60 -23.77
N LEU A 106 -7.61 8.84 -23.12
CA LEU A 106 -7.74 8.40 -21.74
C LEU A 106 -7.36 9.52 -20.77
N TYR A 107 -8.03 9.57 -19.62
CA TYR A 107 -7.67 10.50 -18.56
C TYR A 107 -6.29 10.13 -17.98
N PRO A 108 -5.45 11.11 -17.62
CA PRO A 108 -4.10 10.87 -17.07
C PRO A 108 -4.10 10.26 -15.66
N ALA A 109 -5.27 9.90 -15.12
CA ALA A 109 -5.38 8.96 -14.01
C ALA A 109 -4.87 7.56 -14.40
N PHE A 110 -4.97 7.19 -15.69
CA PHE A 110 -4.20 6.07 -16.22
C PHE A 110 -2.76 6.57 -16.49
N PRO A 111 -1.71 5.97 -15.89
CA PRO A 111 -0.36 6.53 -15.89
C PRO A 111 0.41 6.34 -17.21
N PHE A 112 -0.26 6.52 -18.35
CA PHE A 112 0.36 6.42 -19.68
C PHE A 112 1.54 7.39 -19.86
N SER A 113 1.54 8.53 -19.15
CA SER A 113 2.69 9.46 -19.14
C SER A 113 3.98 8.82 -18.61
N TRP A 114 3.88 7.85 -17.70
CA TRP A 114 5.03 7.08 -17.22
C TRP A 114 5.23 5.81 -18.05
N TYR A 115 4.15 5.08 -18.37
CA TYR A 115 4.24 3.83 -19.13
C TYR A 115 4.80 3.98 -20.55
N THR A 116 4.77 5.17 -21.13
CA THR A 116 5.50 5.47 -22.39
C THR A 116 6.98 5.07 -22.34
N LYS A 117 7.59 5.03 -21.14
CA LYS A 117 8.98 4.63 -20.89
C LYS A 117 9.25 3.13 -21.06
N VAL A 118 8.21 2.29 -20.96
CA VAL A 118 8.32 0.82 -21.02
C VAL A 118 8.75 0.36 -22.42
N SER A 119 9.60 -0.67 -22.48
CA SER A 119 10.09 -1.26 -23.74
C SER A 119 8.97 -2.02 -24.47
N ASP A 120 9.15 -2.26 -25.78
CA ASP A 120 8.20 -3.08 -26.55
C ASP A 120 8.11 -4.50 -25.99
N ASP A 121 9.25 -5.12 -25.68
CA ASP A 121 9.30 -6.49 -25.17
C ASP A 121 8.56 -6.61 -23.83
N ASP A 122 8.72 -5.63 -22.95
CA ASP A 122 8.01 -5.60 -21.66
C ASP A 122 6.51 -5.33 -21.84
N THR A 123 6.14 -4.47 -22.78
CA THR A 123 4.74 -4.21 -23.11
C THR A 123 4.06 -5.46 -23.68
N ARG A 124 4.77 -6.22 -24.54
CA ARG A 124 4.31 -7.52 -25.06
C ARG A 124 4.18 -8.56 -23.96
N ALA A 125 5.14 -8.62 -23.03
CA ALA A 125 5.09 -9.53 -21.90
C ALA A 125 3.87 -9.25 -21.02
N ILE A 126 3.63 -7.99 -20.65
CA ILE A 126 2.46 -7.57 -19.88
C ILE A 126 1.18 -7.97 -20.61
N PHE A 127 1.08 -7.69 -21.92
CA PHE A 127 -0.08 -8.06 -22.71
C PHE A 127 -0.30 -9.58 -22.71
N ALA A 128 0.75 -10.38 -22.94
CA ALA A 128 0.67 -11.84 -22.91
C ALA A 128 0.17 -12.37 -21.56
N TYR A 129 0.67 -11.81 -20.45
CA TYR A 129 0.19 -12.13 -19.12
C TYR A 129 -1.30 -11.80 -18.94
N LEU A 130 -1.74 -10.59 -19.30
CA LEU A 130 -3.15 -10.21 -19.20
C LEU A 130 -4.04 -11.11 -20.05
N LYS A 131 -3.57 -11.53 -21.23
CA LYS A 131 -4.28 -12.47 -22.12
C LYS A 131 -4.33 -13.91 -21.56
N SER A 132 -3.47 -14.25 -20.61
CA SER A 132 -3.45 -15.57 -19.96
C SER A 132 -4.37 -15.68 -18.74
N LEU A 133 -4.89 -14.54 -18.23
CA LEU A 133 -5.76 -14.53 -17.06
C LEU A 133 -7.09 -15.25 -17.30
N THR A 134 -7.72 -15.72 -16.22
CA THR A 134 -9.10 -16.23 -16.27
C THR A 134 -10.05 -15.11 -16.74
N PRO A 135 -10.83 -15.33 -17.81
CA PRO A 135 -11.83 -14.36 -18.26
C PRO A 135 -12.87 -14.11 -17.18
N VAL A 136 -13.16 -12.84 -16.91
CA VAL A 136 -14.22 -12.43 -16.00
C VAL A 136 -15.15 -11.50 -16.75
N LYS A 137 -16.41 -11.91 -16.92
CA LYS A 137 -17.47 -11.06 -17.45
C LYS A 137 -17.94 -10.08 -16.37
N GLU A 138 -17.35 -8.89 -16.35
CA GLU A 138 -17.67 -7.80 -15.41
C GLU A 138 -17.69 -6.50 -16.22
N LYS A 139 -18.89 -5.95 -16.43
CA LYS A 139 -19.06 -4.69 -17.17
C LYS A 139 -18.52 -3.53 -16.32
N ARG A 140 -17.71 -2.67 -16.94
CA ARG A 140 -17.26 -1.42 -16.33
C ARG A 140 -18.46 -0.50 -16.05
N GLU A 141 -18.53 0.03 -14.84
CA GLU A 141 -19.43 1.12 -14.47
C GLU A 141 -19.02 2.42 -15.17
N ASP A 142 -19.97 3.35 -15.30
CA ASP A 142 -19.70 4.64 -15.93
C ASP A 142 -18.89 5.57 -15.00
N ASN A 143 -18.09 6.45 -15.60
CA ASN A 143 -17.38 7.47 -14.86
C ASN A 143 -18.34 8.55 -14.37
N GLU A 144 -18.14 9.03 -13.15
CA GLU A 144 -18.90 10.12 -12.53
C GLU A 144 -18.11 11.44 -12.67
N ILE A 145 -17.85 11.84 -13.91
CA ILE A 145 -17.11 13.08 -14.24
C ILE A 145 -18.14 14.14 -14.67
N PRO A 146 -18.29 15.26 -13.93
CA PRO A 146 -19.21 16.32 -14.31
C PRO A 146 -18.68 17.15 -15.49
N PHE A 147 -19.59 17.83 -16.18
CA PHE A 147 -19.23 18.90 -17.12
C PHE A 147 -18.45 20.02 -16.39
N PRO A 148 -17.39 20.60 -17.00
CA PRO A 148 -16.91 20.37 -18.37
C PRO A 148 -15.87 19.25 -18.53
N PHE A 149 -15.45 18.60 -17.43
CA PHE A 149 -14.36 17.63 -17.45
C PHE A 149 -14.69 16.32 -18.18
N ASN A 150 -15.97 16.03 -18.41
CA ASN A 150 -16.42 14.89 -19.23
C ASN A 150 -16.16 15.10 -20.74
N VAL A 151 -15.85 16.32 -21.17
CA VAL A 151 -15.56 16.63 -22.57
C VAL A 151 -14.10 16.26 -22.87
N ARG A 152 -13.89 15.07 -23.46
CA ARG A 152 -12.55 14.52 -23.73
C ARG A 152 -11.67 15.38 -24.65
N THR A 153 -12.20 16.30 -25.44
CA THR A 153 -11.38 17.21 -26.26
C THR A 153 -10.50 18.13 -25.42
N ALA A 154 -10.87 18.43 -24.17
CA ALA A 154 -10.02 19.16 -23.24
C ALA A 154 -8.69 18.41 -22.94
N LEU A 155 -8.68 17.08 -23.06
CA LEU A 155 -7.47 16.27 -22.89
C LEU A 155 -6.46 16.48 -24.03
N ILE A 156 -6.89 16.92 -25.22
CA ILE A 156 -5.97 17.26 -26.32
C ILE A 156 -5.08 18.43 -25.88
N THR A 157 -5.69 19.47 -25.31
CA THR A 157 -4.96 20.63 -24.79
C THR A 157 -3.99 20.23 -23.70
N TRP A 158 -4.46 19.44 -22.72
CA TRP A 158 -3.62 18.97 -21.62
C TRP A 158 -2.43 18.14 -22.12
N ARG A 159 -2.69 17.16 -23.00
CA ARG A 159 -1.66 16.27 -23.55
C ARG A 159 -0.61 17.07 -24.32
N THR A 160 -1.05 18.01 -25.16
CA THR A 160 -0.15 18.86 -25.95
C THR A 160 0.77 19.70 -25.05
N ALA A 161 0.28 20.13 -23.88
CA ALA A 161 1.05 20.93 -22.95
C ALA A 161 2.00 20.10 -22.05
N PHE A 162 1.60 18.88 -21.64
CA PHE A 162 2.24 18.18 -20.51
C PHE A 162 2.69 16.75 -20.78
N PHE A 163 2.23 16.09 -21.85
CA PHE A 163 2.66 14.74 -22.18
C PHE A 163 3.82 14.77 -23.18
N THR A 164 4.93 14.15 -22.81
CA THR A 164 6.06 13.89 -23.73
C THR A 164 6.20 12.39 -23.91
N GLU A 165 5.95 11.93 -25.14
CA GLU A 165 6.14 10.54 -25.51
C GLU A 165 7.62 10.18 -25.56
N GLY A 166 7.96 8.95 -25.19
CA GLY A 166 9.28 8.40 -25.47
C GLY A 166 9.69 7.30 -24.51
N ARG A 167 10.41 6.30 -25.03
CA ARG A 167 10.96 5.19 -24.22
C ARG A 167 11.96 5.71 -23.18
N PHE A 168 12.24 4.86 -22.20
CA PHE A 168 13.40 5.08 -21.36
C PHE A 168 14.67 4.94 -22.20
N GLU A 169 15.55 5.93 -22.11
CA GLU A 169 16.85 5.92 -22.76
C GLU A 169 17.92 5.79 -21.66
N PRO A 170 18.66 4.67 -21.60
CA PRO A 170 19.74 4.50 -20.64
C PRO A 170 20.81 5.58 -20.79
N ASP A 171 21.24 6.17 -19.67
CA ASP A 171 22.39 7.07 -19.66
C ASP A 171 23.68 6.24 -19.78
N PRO A 172 24.48 6.42 -20.85
CA PRO A 172 25.72 5.66 -21.04
C PRO A 172 26.78 5.96 -19.96
N LYS A 173 26.63 7.04 -19.18
CA LYS A 173 27.51 7.38 -18.07
C LYS A 173 27.06 6.78 -16.74
N ALA A 174 25.83 6.30 -16.65
CA ALA A 174 25.29 5.66 -15.47
C ALA A 174 25.60 4.16 -15.47
N SER A 175 25.65 3.56 -14.28
CA SER A 175 25.76 2.10 -14.16
C SER A 175 24.50 1.41 -14.68
N ALA A 176 24.60 0.12 -15.01
CA ALA A 176 23.45 -0.68 -15.40
C ALA A 176 22.36 -0.70 -14.30
N GLU A 177 22.78 -0.71 -13.03
CA GLU A 177 21.88 -0.65 -11.87
C GLU A 177 21.11 0.67 -11.80
N VAL A 178 21.78 1.81 -11.95
CA VAL A 178 21.12 3.12 -11.97
C VAL A 178 20.14 3.23 -13.15
N ASN A 179 20.53 2.74 -14.33
CA ASN A 179 19.65 2.72 -15.49
C ASN A 179 18.43 1.80 -15.28
N ARG A 180 18.62 0.63 -14.65
CA ARG A 180 17.51 -0.27 -14.28
C ARG A 180 16.57 0.41 -13.30
N GLY A 181 17.10 1.09 -12.29
CA GLY A 181 16.32 1.86 -11.34
C GLY A 181 15.52 2.98 -11.99
N GLY A 182 16.15 3.74 -12.90
CA GLY A 182 15.49 4.79 -13.65
C GLY A 182 14.34 4.25 -14.51
N TYR A 183 14.55 3.12 -15.18
CA TYR A 183 13.51 2.46 -15.97
C TYR A 183 12.28 2.10 -15.12
N LEU A 184 12.50 1.59 -13.91
CA LEU A 184 11.42 1.18 -13.01
C LEU A 184 10.74 2.40 -12.36
N VAL A 185 11.50 3.35 -11.81
CA VAL A 185 10.98 4.52 -11.10
C VAL A 185 10.21 5.47 -12.04
N GLU A 186 10.73 5.70 -13.25
CA GLU A 186 10.12 6.60 -14.25
C GLU A 186 9.09 5.90 -15.15
N GLY A 187 9.09 4.56 -15.18
CA GLY A 187 8.20 3.73 -15.98
C GLY A 187 7.10 3.08 -15.14
N LEU A 188 7.18 1.77 -14.96
CA LEU A 188 6.12 0.97 -14.32
C LEU A 188 5.85 1.37 -12.86
N GLY A 189 6.89 1.73 -12.09
CA GLY A 189 6.71 2.17 -10.71
C GLY A 189 6.13 3.58 -10.58
N HIS A 190 6.08 4.35 -11.68
CA HIS A 190 5.45 5.68 -11.82
C HIS A 190 5.57 6.58 -10.58
N CYS A 191 6.71 6.56 -9.88
CA CYS A 191 6.80 7.11 -8.52
C CYS A 191 6.48 8.62 -8.50
N GLY A 192 6.74 9.30 -9.61
CA GLY A 192 6.42 10.72 -9.79
C GLY A 192 4.92 11.02 -9.77
N MET A 193 4.06 10.05 -10.09
CA MET A 193 2.61 10.22 -10.02
C MET A 193 2.15 10.58 -8.61
N CYS A 194 2.77 9.99 -7.59
CA CYS A 194 2.51 10.33 -6.19
C CYS A 194 3.52 11.35 -5.65
N HIS A 195 4.79 11.29 -6.03
CA HIS A 195 5.84 12.07 -5.37
C HIS A 195 6.21 13.38 -6.07
N ASN A 196 5.64 13.74 -7.22
CA ASN A 196 5.88 15.07 -7.82
C ASN A 196 5.10 16.18 -7.09
N GLU A 197 5.65 17.38 -7.01
CA GLU A 197 4.96 18.53 -6.40
C GLU A 197 3.66 18.89 -7.09
N ARG A 198 3.66 18.87 -8.43
CA ARG A 198 2.52 19.27 -9.26
C ARG A 198 1.97 18.08 -10.02
N LYS A 199 0.97 17.43 -9.43
CA LYS A 199 0.30 16.25 -10.00
C LYS A 199 -0.37 16.51 -11.35
N LEU A 200 -0.96 17.69 -11.51
CA LEU A 200 -1.73 18.06 -12.70
C LEU A 200 -0.91 18.10 -13.99
N VAL A 201 0.41 18.27 -13.91
CA VAL A 201 1.28 18.37 -15.10
C VAL A 201 2.03 17.05 -15.38
N GLY A 202 1.59 15.96 -14.75
CA GLY A 202 2.11 14.61 -14.98
C GLY A 202 3.61 14.48 -14.71
N ASN A 203 4.33 13.93 -15.69
CA ASN A 203 5.79 13.76 -15.66
C ASN A 203 6.57 14.88 -16.39
N SER A 204 5.92 15.99 -16.74
CA SER A 204 6.60 17.11 -17.40
C SER A 204 7.68 17.74 -16.52
N SER A 205 8.58 18.53 -17.13
CA SER A 205 9.64 19.25 -16.42
C SER A 205 9.11 20.24 -15.37
N LEU A 206 7.84 20.66 -15.47
CA LEU A 206 7.17 21.54 -14.53
C LEU A 206 6.67 20.83 -13.27
N ALA A 207 6.76 19.49 -13.20
CA ALA A 207 6.14 18.70 -12.15
C ALA A 207 6.78 18.88 -10.77
N GLY A 208 7.96 19.49 -10.66
CA GLY A 208 8.69 19.55 -9.40
C GLY A 208 9.03 18.14 -8.93
N ARG A 209 9.80 17.44 -9.77
CA ARG A 209 10.05 16.01 -9.70
C ARG A 209 10.46 15.56 -8.29
N PHE A 210 9.72 14.59 -7.75
CA PHE A 210 9.95 13.94 -6.46
C PHE A 210 9.97 14.84 -5.21
N GLY A 211 9.53 16.10 -5.32
CA GLY A 211 9.47 17.03 -4.19
C GLY A 211 8.28 16.84 -3.24
N GLY A 212 7.49 15.78 -3.41
CA GLY A 212 6.34 15.46 -2.55
C GLY A 212 5.11 16.34 -2.79
N GLY A 213 3.95 15.88 -2.34
CA GLY A 213 2.70 16.64 -2.41
C GLY A 213 1.47 15.78 -2.13
N VAL A 214 0.31 16.42 -2.04
CA VAL A 214 -0.94 15.74 -1.70
C VAL A 214 -1.47 14.91 -2.87
N ILE A 215 -1.87 13.68 -2.59
CA ILE A 215 -2.61 12.79 -3.49
C ILE A 215 -3.67 12.04 -2.70
N ASP A 216 -4.91 12.05 -3.19
CA ASP A 216 -6.07 11.43 -2.51
C ASP A 216 -6.24 11.86 -1.04
N GLY A 217 -5.90 13.12 -0.73
CA GLY A 217 -5.94 13.64 0.64
C GLY A 217 -4.86 13.07 1.57
N TRP A 218 -3.88 12.34 1.06
CA TRP A 218 -2.66 11.90 1.78
C TRP A 218 -1.45 12.69 1.29
N TYR A 219 -0.43 12.86 2.13
CA TYR A 219 0.81 13.51 1.71
C TYR A 219 1.83 12.46 1.28
N ALA A 220 2.17 12.45 -0.01
CA ALA A 220 3.31 11.69 -0.52
C ALA A 220 4.59 12.49 -0.26
N PRO A 221 5.54 11.98 0.55
CA PRO A 221 6.72 12.73 0.97
C PRO A 221 7.66 13.05 -0.19
N ASN A 222 8.60 13.96 0.04
CA ASN A 222 9.74 14.13 -0.84
C ASN A 222 10.60 12.86 -0.80
N ILE A 223 11.03 12.37 -1.96
CA ILE A 223 11.88 11.16 -2.07
C ILE A 223 13.23 11.44 -2.72
N THR A 224 13.60 12.72 -2.82
CA THR A 224 14.97 13.10 -3.16
C THR A 224 15.92 12.77 -1.99
N PRO A 225 17.25 12.70 -2.22
CA PRO A 225 18.26 12.47 -1.17
C PRO A 225 18.45 13.63 -0.17
N ASP A 226 17.41 14.40 0.14
CA ASP A 226 17.44 15.41 1.19
C ASP A 226 17.52 14.74 2.58
N GLY A 227 18.38 15.28 3.45
CA GLY A 227 18.72 14.67 4.75
C GLY A 227 17.69 14.86 5.87
N HIS A 228 16.66 15.68 5.66
CA HIS A 228 15.61 15.89 6.68
C HIS A 228 14.23 15.50 6.16
N GLN A 229 13.90 15.94 4.95
CA GLN A 229 12.58 15.90 4.33
C GLN A 229 12.46 14.80 3.27
N GLY A 230 13.59 14.17 2.91
CA GLY A 230 13.68 13.11 1.91
C GLY A 230 14.31 11.83 2.43
N ILE A 231 14.80 11.00 1.51
CA ILE A 231 15.43 9.71 1.83
C ILE A 231 16.91 9.83 2.19
N GLY A 232 17.48 11.04 2.17
CA GLY A 232 18.92 11.26 2.38
C GLY A 232 19.40 10.86 3.78
N ALA A 233 18.48 10.81 4.74
CA ALA A 233 18.76 10.43 6.12
C ALA A 233 18.77 8.91 6.35
N TRP A 234 18.25 8.15 5.38
CA TRP A 234 18.21 6.69 5.40
C TRP A 234 19.43 6.14 4.67
N SER A 235 19.98 5.03 5.16
CA SER A 235 20.85 4.13 4.42
C SER A 235 20.09 3.48 3.26
N ASP A 236 20.82 2.94 2.27
CA ASP A 236 20.19 2.26 1.13
C ASP A 236 19.37 1.05 1.59
N GLU A 237 19.86 0.31 2.59
CA GLU A 237 19.17 -0.81 3.20
C GLU A 237 17.87 -0.40 3.89
N GLU A 238 17.84 0.76 4.56
CA GLU A 238 16.61 1.30 5.16
C GLU A 238 15.58 1.69 4.10
N VAL A 239 15.99 2.28 2.97
CA VAL A 239 15.07 2.56 1.85
C VAL A 239 14.55 1.26 1.24
N VAL A 240 15.41 0.26 0.99
CA VAL A 240 14.99 -1.06 0.49
C VAL A 240 14.02 -1.72 1.47
N SER A 241 14.31 -1.68 2.77
CA SER A 241 13.41 -2.19 3.82
C SER A 241 12.05 -1.50 3.74
N TYR A 242 12.02 -0.18 3.59
CA TYR A 242 10.77 0.57 3.47
C TYR A 242 9.96 0.16 2.24
N LEU A 243 10.60 0.06 1.07
CA LEU A 243 9.92 -0.37 -0.16
C LEU A 243 9.42 -1.82 -0.06
N LYS A 244 10.11 -2.68 0.69
CA LYS A 244 9.76 -4.09 0.83
C LYS A 244 8.70 -4.36 1.90
N THR A 245 8.70 -3.59 2.98
CA THR A 245 7.95 -3.93 4.21
C THR A 245 7.07 -2.79 4.72
N GLY A 246 7.25 -1.58 4.20
CA GLY A 246 6.60 -0.36 4.68
C GLY A 246 7.27 0.26 5.90
N THR A 247 8.42 -0.24 6.34
CA THR A 247 9.18 0.36 7.43
C THR A 247 10.65 0.58 7.11
N ALA A 248 11.10 1.79 7.43
CA ALA A 248 12.52 2.09 7.58
C ALA A 248 12.81 2.05 9.09
N PRO A 249 13.53 1.04 9.59
CA PRO A 249 13.99 1.02 10.97
C PRO A 249 15.08 2.09 11.19
N GLY A 250 15.60 2.20 12.41
CA GLY A 250 16.76 3.06 12.72
C GLY A 250 16.40 4.39 13.40
N ASN A 251 17.37 5.30 13.41
CA ASN A 251 17.30 6.55 14.19
C ASN A 251 16.33 7.59 13.62
N ARG A 252 15.95 7.45 12.35
CA ARG A 252 14.95 8.29 11.68
C ARG A 252 13.88 7.39 11.07
N PRO A 253 13.00 6.80 11.88
CA PRO A 253 12.13 5.75 11.39
C PRO A 253 11.13 6.27 10.35
N GLY A 254 10.64 5.37 9.50
CA GLY A 254 9.56 5.64 8.58
C GLY A 254 8.53 4.53 8.63
N VAL A 255 7.26 4.89 8.53
CA VAL A 255 6.15 3.93 8.43
C VAL A 255 5.22 4.37 7.32
N ALA A 256 4.91 3.45 6.41
CA ALA A 256 3.96 3.67 5.34
C ALA A 256 2.54 3.78 5.88
N ALA A 257 1.75 4.66 5.26
CA ALA A 257 0.34 4.84 5.54
C ALA A 257 -0.39 5.22 4.25
N GLY A 258 -1.72 5.10 4.27
CA GLY A 258 -2.55 5.46 3.11
C GLY A 258 -2.19 4.68 1.84
N PRO A 259 -2.24 5.33 0.65
CA PRO A 259 -1.97 4.69 -0.63
C PRO A 259 -0.58 4.04 -0.73
N MET A 260 0.44 4.60 -0.07
CA MET A 260 1.79 4.04 -0.11
C MET A 260 1.84 2.62 0.48
N ARG A 261 1.04 2.36 1.53
CA ARG A 261 0.91 1.02 2.13
C ARG A 261 0.37 0.03 1.11
N GLN A 262 -0.65 0.41 0.36
CA GLN A 262 -1.24 -0.43 -0.69
C GLN A 262 -0.23 -0.70 -1.80
N THR A 263 0.50 0.32 -2.28
CA THR A 263 1.54 0.14 -3.30
C THR A 263 2.66 -0.80 -2.83
N ILE A 264 3.00 -0.79 -1.54
CA ILE A 264 3.96 -1.76 -0.99
C ILE A 264 3.37 -3.17 -0.98
N GLU A 265 2.17 -3.34 -0.42
CA GLU A 265 1.50 -4.63 -0.30
C GLU A 265 1.21 -5.28 -1.66
N GLU A 266 0.78 -4.48 -2.63
CA GLU A 266 0.33 -4.97 -3.93
C GLU A 266 1.44 -5.09 -4.98
N SER A 267 2.49 -4.27 -4.87
CA SER A 267 3.57 -4.18 -5.86
C SER A 267 4.97 -4.38 -5.24
N LEU A 268 5.48 -3.38 -4.51
CA LEU A 268 6.91 -3.29 -4.21
C LEU A 268 7.44 -4.45 -3.35
N SER A 269 6.64 -4.95 -2.41
CA SER A 269 7.01 -6.10 -1.56
C SER A 269 7.20 -7.42 -2.33
N LYS A 270 6.64 -7.50 -3.54
CA LYS A 270 6.71 -8.66 -4.44
C LYS A 270 7.83 -8.51 -5.50
N MET A 271 8.51 -7.36 -5.53
CA MET A 271 9.63 -7.12 -6.43
C MET A 271 10.91 -7.80 -5.93
N THR A 272 11.85 -8.03 -6.85
CA THR A 272 13.15 -8.61 -6.47
C THR A 272 14.00 -7.60 -5.69
N ASP A 273 14.81 -8.07 -4.75
CA ASP A 273 15.74 -7.22 -3.99
C ASP A 273 16.70 -6.45 -4.91
N ALA A 274 17.08 -7.03 -6.06
CA ALA A 274 17.92 -6.37 -7.05
C ALA A 274 17.23 -5.15 -7.68
N ASP A 275 15.94 -5.27 -8.01
CA ASP A 275 15.18 -4.15 -8.58
C ASP A 275 14.89 -3.07 -7.53
N LEU A 276 14.60 -3.45 -6.28
CA LEU A 276 14.45 -2.49 -5.19
C LEU A 276 15.76 -1.71 -4.95
N LYS A 277 16.91 -2.40 -4.93
CA LYS A 277 18.23 -1.74 -4.84
C LYS A 277 18.50 -0.83 -6.03
N ALA A 278 18.16 -1.26 -7.25
CA ALA A 278 18.29 -0.44 -8.44
C ALA A 278 17.44 0.85 -8.34
N MET A 279 16.18 0.76 -7.90
CA MET A 279 15.34 1.93 -7.64
C MET A 279 16.00 2.89 -6.65
N VAL A 280 16.56 2.39 -5.55
CA VAL A 280 17.29 3.20 -4.57
C VAL A 280 18.52 3.86 -5.20
N ALA A 281 19.35 3.10 -5.91
CA ALA A 281 20.53 3.61 -6.61
C ALA A 281 20.17 4.75 -7.57
N TYR A 282 19.05 4.65 -8.29
CA TYR A 282 18.54 5.72 -9.12
C TYR A 282 18.09 6.94 -8.32
N LEU A 283 17.29 6.75 -7.26
CA LEU A 283 16.82 7.85 -6.41
C LEU A 283 17.99 8.62 -5.77
N ARG A 284 19.11 7.95 -5.47
CA ARG A 284 20.35 8.60 -5.01
C ARG A 284 21.00 9.54 -6.02
N THR A 285 20.71 9.37 -7.31
CA THR A 285 21.21 10.28 -8.36
C THR A 285 20.41 11.58 -8.47
N ILE A 286 19.22 11.63 -7.88
CA ILE A 286 18.35 12.80 -7.98
C ILE A 286 18.90 13.94 -7.13
N PRO A 287 18.92 15.19 -7.63
CA PRO A 287 19.31 16.34 -6.82
C PRO A 287 18.44 16.44 -5.56
N ALA A 288 19.09 16.52 -4.40
CA ALA A 288 18.41 16.76 -3.13
C ALA A 288 17.64 18.07 -3.18
N LYS A 289 16.40 18.05 -2.69
CA LYS A 289 15.50 19.20 -2.67
C LYS A 289 14.88 19.40 -1.30
N GLN A 290 14.94 20.62 -0.77
CA GLN A 290 14.14 21.03 0.39
C GLN A 290 12.79 21.55 -0.08
N THR A 291 11.71 21.12 0.57
CA THR A 291 10.32 21.49 0.24
C THR A 291 9.78 22.56 1.17
N TYR A 292 10.35 22.66 2.38
CA TYR A 292 10.14 23.78 3.30
C TYR A 292 11.44 24.18 4.00
N LYS A 293 11.45 25.38 4.58
CA LYS A 293 12.54 25.83 5.45
C LYS A 293 12.22 25.44 6.88
N GLU A 294 13.13 24.69 7.50
CA GLU A 294 13.04 24.36 8.92
C GLU A 294 12.99 25.64 9.76
N LYS A 295 12.13 25.64 10.76
CA LYS A 295 12.04 26.69 11.78
C LYS A 295 12.10 26.02 13.14
N ASP A 296 12.86 26.61 14.05
CA ASP A 296 12.86 26.19 15.44
C ASP A 296 11.68 26.88 16.15
N LEU A 297 10.61 26.12 16.34
CA LEU A 297 9.38 26.61 16.97
C LEU A 297 9.44 26.36 18.47
N GLN A 298 10.16 27.23 19.17
CA GLN A 298 10.39 27.15 20.63
C GLN A 298 9.12 26.96 21.48
N ALA A 299 7.97 27.39 20.96
CA ALA A 299 6.67 27.19 21.60
C ALA A 299 6.32 25.71 21.88
N PHE A 300 6.88 24.76 21.11
CA PHE A 300 6.63 23.32 21.27
C PHE A 300 7.65 22.59 22.16
N ASN A 301 8.68 23.30 22.65
CA ASN A 301 9.75 22.76 23.49
C ASN A 301 9.54 23.04 24.99
N GLN A 302 8.36 23.53 25.38
CA GLN A 302 8.06 23.97 26.75
C GLN A 302 6.88 23.17 27.34
N PRO A 303 6.81 23.04 28.67
CA PRO A 303 5.59 22.55 29.34
C PRO A 303 4.38 23.40 28.96
N GLY A 304 3.23 22.76 28.71
CA GLY A 304 2.00 23.45 28.30
C GLY A 304 1.97 23.94 26.85
N ALA A 305 2.85 23.42 25.99
CA ALA A 305 2.79 23.67 24.55
C ALA A 305 1.40 23.33 23.97
N PRO A 306 0.92 24.07 22.95
CA PRO A 306 -0.34 23.74 22.27
C PRO A 306 -0.35 22.28 21.82
N GLY A 307 -1.41 21.55 22.15
CA GLY A 307 -1.56 20.12 21.82
C GLY A 307 -0.88 19.14 22.77
N ALA A 308 -0.05 19.59 23.72
CA ALA A 308 0.65 18.70 24.66
C ALA A 308 -0.32 17.91 25.57
N ASP A 309 -1.35 18.56 26.11
CA ASP A 309 -2.35 17.91 26.96
C ASP A 309 -3.17 16.87 26.18
N THR A 310 -3.52 17.19 24.94
CA THR A 310 -4.16 16.24 24.01
C THR A 310 -3.24 15.04 23.76
N TYR A 311 -1.94 15.27 23.51
CA TYR A 311 -0.98 14.20 23.31
C TYR A 311 -0.86 13.30 24.55
N LEU A 312 -0.73 13.90 25.73
CA LEU A 312 -0.63 13.16 26.99
C LEU A 312 -1.88 12.31 27.23
N THR A 313 -3.06 12.87 26.97
CA THR A 313 -4.35 12.20 27.18
C THR A 313 -4.56 11.02 26.23
N TYR A 314 -4.32 11.21 24.93
CA TYR A 314 -4.77 10.25 23.92
C TYR A 314 -3.65 9.44 23.26
N CYS A 315 -2.40 9.89 23.28
CA CYS A 315 -1.32 9.30 22.50
C CYS A 315 -0.22 8.66 23.37
N SER A 316 0.08 9.26 24.52
CA SER A 316 1.28 8.94 25.31
C SER A 316 1.30 7.52 25.90
N SER A 317 0.14 6.90 26.11
CA SER A 317 0.04 5.52 26.62
C SER A 317 0.71 4.51 25.68
N CYS A 318 0.68 4.78 24.37
CA CYS A 318 1.27 3.94 23.33
C CYS A 318 2.59 4.54 22.81
N HIS A 319 2.57 5.83 22.43
CA HIS A 319 3.73 6.49 21.79
C HIS A 319 4.77 7.03 22.77
N ARG A 320 4.52 6.89 24.09
CA ARG A 320 5.33 7.40 25.21
C ARG A 320 5.40 8.92 25.30
N PRO A 321 5.57 9.51 26.50
CA PRO A 321 5.69 10.97 26.63
C PRO A 321 6.84 11.60 25.83
N ASP A 322 7.89 10.82 25.53
CA ASP A 322 9.04 11.26 24.73
C ASP A 322 8.92 10.95 23.23
N GLY A 323 7.76 10.46 22.78
CA GLY A 323 7.49 10.18 21.39
C GLY A 323 8.29 9.02 20.79
N LYS A 324 9.03 8.24 21.59
CA LYS A 324 9.87 7.14 21.09
C LYS A 324 9.09 5.85 20.80
N GLY A 325 7.84 5.77 21.21
CA GLY A 325 7.03 4.56 21.04
C GLY A 325 7.58 3.37 21.82
N VAL A 326 7.34 2.17 21.31
CA VAL A 326 7.81 0.91 21.86
C VAL A 326 8.43 0.13 20.73
N GLU A 327 9.74 -0.11 20.82
CA GLU A 327 10.49 -0.81 19.78
C GLU A 327 9.78 -2.11 19.34
N GLY A 328 9.60 -2.26 18.03
CA GLY A 328 8.94 -3.42 17.43
C GLY A 328 7.44 -3.56 17.69
N ALA A 329 6.77 -2.62 18.37
CA ALA A 329 5.35 -2.71 18.67
C ALA A 329 4.56 -1.43 18.40
N ILE A 330 5.12 -0.26 18.72
CA ILE A 330 4.52 1.05 18.45
C ILE A 330 5.59 1.95 17.83
N PRO A 331 5.38 2.51 16.64
CA PRO A 331 6.40 3.29 15.97
C PRO A 331 6.73 4.58 16.73
N ALA A 332 8.00 4.97 16.67
CA ALA A 332 8.42 6.27 17.16
C ALA A 332 7.81 7.39 16.30
N LEU A 333 7.37 8.44 16.99
CA LEU A 333 6.97 9.71 16.39
C LEU A 333 8.16 10.70 16.36
N ALA A 334 9.04 10.61 17.34
CA ALA A 334 10.29 11.38 17.36
C ALA A 334 11.19 10.95 16.20
N GLY A 335 11.67 11.92 15.41
CA GLY A 335 12.57 11.69 14.27
C GLY A 335 11.93 11.00 13.06
N ASN A 336 10.62 10.71 13.11
CA ASN A 336 9.95 9.96 12.05
C ASN A 336 9.80 10.81 10.77
N THR A 337 10.33 10.33 9.64
CA THR A 337 10.39 11.13 8.40
C THR A 337 9.01 11.38 7.80
N SER A 338 8.06 10.43 7.94
CA SER A 338 6.68 10.62 7.49
C SER A 338 6.01 11.77 8.25
N ILE A 339 6.34 11.95 9.54
CA ILE A 339 5.80 13.05 10.37
C ILE A 339 6.41 14.40 9.97
N GLN A 340 7.66 14.38 9.53
CA GLN A 340 8.44 15.54 9.12
C GLN A 340 8.15 15.98 7.68
N SER A 341 7.17 15.35 7.02
CA SER A 341 6.76 15.70 5.65
C SER A 341 6.23 17.14 5.55
N GLY A 342 6.31 17.73 4.36
CA GLY A 342 5.89 19.12 4.12
C GLY A 342 4.43 19.40 4.47
N GLY A 343 3.52 18.42 4.31
CA GLY A 343 2.10 18.55 4.66
C GLY A 343 1.67 17.67 5.84
N PRO A 344 0.60 18.03 6.57
CA PRO A 344 0.11 17.35 7.76
C PRO A 344 -0.88 16.20 7.49
N GLU A 345 -1.30 16.02 6.24
CA GLU A 345 -2.47 15.22 5.86
C GLU A 345 -2.36 13.77 6.34
N THR A 346 -1.20 13.14 6.17
CA THR A 346 -0.99 11.75 6.58
C THR A 346 -1.20 11.55 8.08
N ILE A 347 -0.69 12.46 8.92
CA ILE A 347 -0.84 12.36 10.38
C ILE A 347 -2.31 12.57 10.77
N ILE A 348 -2.95 13.58 10.19
CA ILE A 348 -4.37 13.87 10.44
C ILE A 348 -5.24 12.66 10.08
N ASN A 349 -5.01 12.06 8.91
CA ASN A 349 -5.76 10.89 8.45
C ASN A 349 -5.56 9.68 9.36
N VAL A 350 -4.34 9.48 9.85
CA VAL A 350 -4.01 8.40 10.80
C VAL A 350 -4.69 8.63 12.16
N ILE A 351 -4.70 9.86 12.68
CA ILE A 351 -5.41 10.19 13.93
C ILE A 351 -6.93 9.99 13.76
N VAL A 352 -7.50 10.46 12.64
CA VAL A 352 -8.94 10.41 12.37
C VAL A 352 -9.43 9.00 12.07
N GLY A 353 -8.67 8.24 11.28
CA GLY A 353 -9.09 6.95 10.72
C GLY A 353 -8.51 5.72 11.41
N GLY A 354 -7.43 5.88 12.19
CA GLY A 354 -6.63 4.77 12.68
C GLY A 354 -5.78 4.10 11.59
N LEU A 355 -5.02 3.08 11.97
CA LEU A 355 -4.25 2.21 11.07
C LEU A 355 -4.42 0.75 11.47
N ALA A 356 -4.54 -0.13 10.47
CA ALA A 356 -4.51 -1.56 10.68
C ALA A 356 -3.12 -2.01 11.19
N ALA A 357 -3.04 -3.22 11.76
CA ALA A 357 -1.75 -3.80 12.11
C ALA A 357 -0.91 -3.97 10.85
N GLN A 358 0.35 -3.56 10.89
CA GLN A 358 1.22 -3.60 9.71
C GLN A 358 2.69 -3.53 10.11
N SER A 359 3.53 -4.14 9.27
CA SER A 359 4.99 -4.10 9.42
C SER A 359 5.45 -4.53 10.82
N GLY A 360 4.72 -5.44 11.45
CA GLY A 360 4.95 -5.88 12.81
C GLY A 360 4.45 -4.94 13.91
N TYR A 361 3.86 -3.79 13.59
CA TYR A 361 3.29 -2.85 14.58
C TYR A 361 1.83 -3.16 14.91
N ALA A 362 1.44 -2.80 16.13
CA ALA A 362 0.06 -2.88 16.60
C ALA A 362 -0.86 -1.93 15.79
N PRO A 363 -2.16 -2.26 15.67
CA PRO A 363 -3.12 -1.37 15.03
C PRO A 363 -3.26 -0.07 15.82
N MET A 364 -3.30 1.07 15.13
CA MET A 364 -3.58 2.37 15.74
C MET A 364 -5.09 2.62 15.77
N PRO A 365 -5.71 2.85 16.93
CA PRO A 365 -7.13 3.19 17.00
C PRO A 365 -7.45 4.54 16.33
N ALA A 366 -8.70 4.70 15.90
CA ALA A 366 -9.22 5.95 15.36
C ALA A 366 -9.54 6.99 16.47
N ILE A 367 -8.53 7.34 17.28
CA ILE A 367 -8.68 8.20 18.47
C ILE A 367 -9.22 9.61 18.16
N GLY A 368 -9.06 10.08 16.92
CA GLY A 368 -9.58 11.36 16.47
C GLY A 368 -11.10 11.44 16.57
N GLN A 369 -11.83 10.33 16.63
CA GLN A 369 -13.28 10.35 16.82
C GLN A 369 -13.72 10.94 18.17
N GLU A 370 -12.84 11.00 19.17
CA GLU A 370 -13.11 11.57 20.50
C GLU A 370 -12.55 12.99 20.68
N MET A 371 -12.01 13.59 19.62
CA MET A 371 -11.37 14.90 19.62
C MET A 371 -12.17 15.92 18.82
N THR A 372 -12.04 17.21 19.15
CA THR A 372 -12.45 18.31 18.26
C THR A 372 -11.44 18.51 17.13
N ASP A 373 -11.86 19.20 16.07
CA ASP A 373 -10.95 19.52 14.96
C ASP A 373 -9.76 20.38 15.41
N GLN A 374 -9.98 21.26 16.38
CA GLN A 374 -8.93 22.08 16.97
C GLN A 374 -7.94 21.22 17.76
N GLN A 375 -8.42 20.27 18.56
CA GLN A 375 -7.53 19.34 19.28
C GLN A 375 -6.68 18.50 18.33
N ILE A 376 -7.25 18.00 17.23
CA ILE A 376 -6.50 17.26 16.21
C ILE A 376 -5.45 18.14 15.55
N LYS A 377 -5.81 19.38 15.21
CA LYS A 377 -4.86 20.34 14.64
C LYS A 377 -3.69 20.59 15.61
N ASP A 378 -3.98 20.92 16.86
CA ASP A 378 -2.96 21.29 17.85
C ASP A 378 -2.06 20.10 18.20
N VAL A 379 -2.61 18.89 18.36
CA VAL A 379 -1.79 17.68 18.62
C VAL A 379 -0.97 17.29 17.40
N THR A 380 -1.47 17.52 16.18
CA THR A 380 -0.68 17.32 14.95
C THR A 380 0.51 18.27 14.92
N ASP A 381 0.30 19.57 15.22
CA ASP A 381 1.37 20.56 15.30
C ASP A 381 2.39 20.21 16.39
N TYR A 382 1.93 19.75 17.55
CA TYR A 382 2.77 19.28 18.66
C TYR A 382 3.66 18.10 18.23
N ILE A 383 3.07 17.01 17.72
CA ILE A 383 3.81 15.82 17.27
C ILE A 383 4.88 16.19 16.23
N ARG A 384 4.56 17.11 15.31
CA ARG A 384 5.43 17.56 14.23
C ARG A 384 6.53 18.53 14.67
N ASN A 385 6.50 19.05 15.89
CA ASN A 385 7.44 20.07 16.37
C ASN A 385 8.02 19.79 17.78
N SER A 386 7.76 18.61 18.34
CA SER A 386 8.34 18.15 19.60
C SER A 386 9.44 17.11 19.39
N TRP A 387 10.25 16.87 20.43
CA TRP A 387 11.33 15.86 20.44
C TRP A 387 12.38 16.03 19.33
N GLY A 388 12.61 17.28 18.90
CA GLY A 388 13.51 17.61 17.80
C GLY A 388 12.86 17.52 16.41
N ASN A 389 11.55 17.24 16.34
CA ASN A 389 10.80 17.38 15.10
C ASN A 389 10.68 18.85 14.69
N LYS A 390 10.67 19.10 13.38
CA LYS A 390 10.64 20.42 12.75
C LYS A 390 9.90 20.32 11.42
N ALA A 391 8.60 20.59 11.42
CA ALA A 391 7.80 20.63 10.20
C ALA A 391 6.86 21.84 10.18
N PRO A 392 6.34 22.24 9.01
CA PRO A 392 5.36 23.31 8.92
C PRO A 392 4.14 23.01 9.80
N VAL A 393 3.67 24.05 10.50
CA VAL A 393 2.42 24.00 11.25
C VAL A 393 1.22 24.00 10.30
N VAL A 394 0.11 23.44 10.75
CA VAL A 394 -1.16 23.42 10.04
C VAL A 394 -1.69 24.86 9.92
N SER A 395 -1.56 25.45 8.73
CA SER A 395 -2.05 26.81 8.44
C SER A 395 -3.42 26.85 7.78
N GLU A 396 -3.79 25.80 7.06
CA GLU A 396 -5.06 25.74 6.31
C GLU A 396 -6.23 25.41 7.24
N SER A 397 -7.23 26.29 7.27
CA SER A 397 -8.47 26.04 7.99
C SER A 397 -9.27 24.93 7.31
N GLY A 398 -9.81 23.99 8.10
CA GLY A 398 -10.72 22.95 7.59
C GLY A 398 -10.03 21.70 7.02
N VAL A 399 -8.70 21.58 7.08
CA VAL A 399 -8.00 20.34 6.70
C VAL A 399 -8.48 19.14 7.52
N VAL A 400 -8.70 19.32 8.84
CA VAL A 400 -9.22 18.27 9.72
C VAL A 400 -10.67 17.92 9.39
N ALA A 401 -11.52 18.93 9.19
CA ALA A 401 -12.92 18.73 8.78
C ALA A 401 -13.01 17.96 7.45
N THR A 402 -12.14 18.29 6.50
CA THR A 402 -12.03 17.59 5.21
C THR A 402 -11.62 16.13 5.42
N ALA A 403 -10.60 15.87 6.25
CA ALA A 403 -10.19 14.51 6.59
C ALA A 403 -11.33 13.70 7.21
N ARG A 404 -12.10 14.26 8.16
CA ARG A 404 -13.28 13.60 8.74
C ARG A 404 -14.36 13.25 7.71
N GLY A 405 -14.60 14.16 6.76
CA GLY A 405 -15.56 13.93 5.68
C GLY A 405 -15.17 12.77 4.79
N LYS A 406 -13.88 12.65 4.47
CA LYS A 406 -13.34 11.70 3.48
C LYS A 406 -12.87 10.36 4.05
N ILE A 407 -12.23 10.35 5.22
CA ILE A 407 -11.64 9.14 5.78
C ILE A 407 -12.74 8.22 6.30
N LYS A 408 -12.89 7.09 5.61
CA LYS A 408 -13.83 6.02 5.96
C LYS A 408 -13.05 4.78 6.33
N THR A 409 -13.13 4.35 7.60
CA THR A 409 -12.49 3.12 8.07
C THR A 409 -13.44 2.33 8.97
N MET A 410 -13.22 1.01 9.03
CA MET A 410 -13.94 0.18 9.99
C MET A 410 -13.59 0.55 11.43
N MET A 411 -12.37 1.04 11.70
CA MET A 411 -11.95 1.48 13.04
C MET A 411 -12.66 2.76 13.48
N ALA A 412 -12.89 3.70 12.56
CA ALA A 412 -13.65 4.92 12.82
C ALA A 412 -15.17 4.67 12.89
N GLY A 413 -15.65 3.47 12.55
CA GLY A 413 -17.07 3.12 12.62
C GLY A 413 -17.92 3.68 11.48
N ASN A 414 -17.28 4.22 10.43
CA ASN A 414 -17.96 4.93 9.34
C ASN A 414 -17.74 4.28 7.94
N ALA A 415 -17.10 3.11 7.88
CA ALA A 415 -17.01 2.24 6.69
C ALA A 415 -17.42 0.80 7.01
N PRO A 416 -17.85 -0.01 6.03
CA PRO A 416 -18.07 -1.45 6.24
C PRO A 416 -16.85 -2.16 6.83
N CYS A 417 -17.08 -3.28 7.53
CA CYS A 417 -16.00 -4.13 8.02
C CYS A 417 -15.22 -4.74 6.85
N SER A 418 -13.90 -4.77 6.95
CA SER A 418 -13.03 -5.35 5.92
C SER A 418 -13.30 -6.83 5.67
N THR A 419 -12.99 -7.28 4.46
CA THR A 419 -12.99 -8.70 4.09
C THR A 419 -11.69 -9.38 4.52
N ILE A 420 -11.75 -10.68 4.79
CA ILE A 420 -10.55 -11.50 5.01
C ILE A 420 -10.30 -12.18 3.66
N GLU A 421 -9.32 -11.69 2.92
CA GLU A 421 -9.09 -12.10 1.52
C GLU A 421 -8.45 -13.49 1.41
N ASN A 422 -7.58 -13.85 2.37
CA ASN A 422 -7.03 -15.18 2.45
C ASN A 422 -8.11 -16.16 2.98
N GLU A 423 -8.64 -17.00 2.10
CA GLU A 423 -9.68 -17.98 2.45
C GLU A 423 -9.22 -19.01 3.50
N GLY A 424 -7.93 -19.37 3.52
CA GLY A 424 -7.36 -20.26 4.54
C GLY A 424 -7.36 -19.63 5.93
N LEU A 425 -6.95 -18.37 6.03
CA LEU A 425 -7.01 -17.58 7.27
C LEU A 425 -8.46 -17.37 7.71
N LYS A 426 -9.36 -17.05 6.79
CA LYS A 426 -10.80 -16.89 7.06
C LYS A 426 -11.39 -18.17 7.64
N ALA A 427 -11.17 -19.32 6.99
CA ALA A 427 -11.62 -20.61 7.48
C ALA A 427 -11.03 -20.93 8.86
N SER A 428 -9.74 -20.65 9.07
CA SER A 428 -9.07 -20.85 10.36
C SER A 428 -9.67 -20.01 11.48
N ILE A 429 -10.03 -18.75 11.21
CA ILE A 429 -10.71 -17.88 12.17
C ILE A 429 -12.13 -18.38 12.47
N GLU A 430 -12.88 -18.77 11.44
CA GLU A 430 -14.24 -19.32 11.60
C GLU A 430 -14.22 -20.59 12.45
N GLU A 431 -13.29 -21.51 12.20
CA GLU A 431 -13.08 -22.73 12.97
C GLU A 431 -12.67 -22.42 14.42
N ALA A 432 -11.66 -21.56 14.61
CA ALA A 432 -11.13 -21.23 15.94
C ALA A 432 -12.16 -20.52 16.84
N THR A 433 -13.08 -19.78 16.23
CA THR A 433 -14.14 -19.04 16.94
C THR A 433 -15.45 -19.82 17.05
N GLY A 434 -15.62 -20.92 16.31
CA GLY A 434 -16.88 -21.67 16.27
C GLY A 434 -18.07 -20.81 15.82
N GLY A 435 -17.83 -19.77 15.02
CA GLY A 435 -18.84 -18.84 14.49
C GLY A 435 -19.39 -17.80 15.49
N ASP A 436 -19.35 -18.08 16.80
CA ASP A 436 -20.02 -17.25 17.82
C ASP A 436 -19.09 -16.69 18.90
N ALA A 437 -17.85 -17.20 19.06
CA ALA A 437 -17.00 -16.80 20.19
C ALA A 437 -16.61 -15.31 20.21
N LEU A 438 -16.79 -14.60 19.09
CA LEU A 438 -16.54 -13.16 19.00
C LEU A 438 -17.80 -12.30 19.16
N LYS A 439 -19.01 -12.89 19.16
CA LYS A 439 -20.28 -12.14 19.22
C LYS A 439 -20.57 -11.64 20.64
N GLY A 440 -20.96 -10.37 20.74
CA GLY A 440 -21.36 -9.72 21.99
C GLY A 440 -20.23 -9.61 23.03
N LEU A 441 -18.97 -9.72 22.62
CA LEU A 441 -17.84 -9.66 23.55
C LEU A 441 -17.70 -8.26 24.13
N LYS A 442 -17.53 -8.18 25.45
CA LYS A 442 -17.20 -6.94 26.15
C LYS A 442 -15.70 -6.84 26.39
N PRO A 443 -15.15 -5.65 26.70
CA PRO A 443 -13.71 -5.48 26.92
C PRO A 443 -13.08 -6.45 27.93
N ASN A 444 -13.81 -6.83 28.98
CA ASN A 444 -13.33 -7.79 29.98
C ASN A 444 -13.20 -9.24 29.44
N ASP A 445 -13.90 -9.55 28.35
CA ASP A 445 -13.89 -10.87 27.72
C ASP A 445 -12.79 -11.00 26.65
N PHE A 446 -12.18 -9.88 26.21
CA PHE A 446 -11.23 -9.87 25.10
C PHE A 446 -10.00 -10.73 25.37
N VAL A 447 -9.35 -10.54 26.53
CA VAL A 447 -8.15 -11.30 26.91
C VAL A 447 -8.41 -12.81 26.97
N PRO A 448 -9.39 -13.32 27.76
CA PRO A 448 -9.61 -14.76 27.87
C PRO A 448 -10.03 -15.40 26.54
N VAL A 449 -10.79 -14.70 25.70
CA VAL A 449 -11.18 -15.23 24.39
C VAL A 449 -10.01 -15.24 23.41
N LEU A 450 -9.28 -14.14 23.28
CA LEU A 450 -8.16 -14.04 22.34
C LEU A 450 -6.99 -14.94 22.72
N ALA A 451 -6.74 -15.15 24.02
CA ALA A 451 -5.75 -16.11 24.50
C ALA A 451 -6.04 -17.55 24.02
N ARG A 452 -7.32 -17.90 23.82
CA ARG A 452 -7.75 -19.20 23.29
C ARG A 452 -7.80 -19.24 21.76
N VAL A 453 -8.23 -18.16 21.12
CA VAL A 453 -8.47 -18.11 19.66
C VAL A 453 -7.17 -17.87 18.88
N ALA A 454 -6.38 -16.87 19.26
CA ALA A 454 -5.21 -16.45 18.48
C ALA A 454 -4.19 -17.59 18.23
N PRO A 455 -3.84 -18.46 19.21
CA PRO A 455 -2.90 -19.54 18.97
C PRO A 455 -3.43 -20.57 17.96
N LYS A 456 -4.75 -20.85 17.98
CA LYS A 456 -5.38 -21.80 17.05
C LYS A 456 -5.33 -21.27 15.63
N VAL A 457 -5.66 -19.98 15.45
CA VAL A 457 -5.60 -19.34 14.13
C VAL A 457 -4.18 -19.35 13.58
N LYS A 458 -3.17 -19.01 14.39
CA LYS A 458 -1.75 -19.06 13.97
C LYS A 458 -1.31 -20.48 13.58
N ALA A 459 -1.77 -21.49 14.33
CA ALA A 459 -1.42 -22.88 14.04
C ALA A 459 -2.09 -23.41 12.76
N ALA A 460 -3.31 -22.94 12.45
CA ALA A 460 -4.10 -23.37 11.30
C ALA A 460 -3.75 -22.62 10.00
N ALA A 461 -3.22 -21.39 10.09
CA ALA A 461 -2.78 -20.57 8.95
C ALA A 461 -1.31 -20.14 9.11
N PRO A 462 -0.34 -21.08 9.08
CA PRO A 462 1.08 -20.78 9.29
C PRO A 462 1.70 -19.86 8.22
N GLU A 463 1.10 -19.80 7.02
CA GLU A 463 1.46 -18.89 5.95
C GLU A 463 0.99 -17.44 6.17
N ALA A 464 0.01 -17.23 7.07
CA ALA A 464 -0.45 -15.90 7.41
C ALA A 464 0.52 -15.25 8.41
N GLY A 465 1.10 -14.11 8.03
CA GLY A 465 1.89 -13.29 8.93
C GLY A 465 1.07 -12.78 10.13
N ASP A 466 1.74 -12.44 11.22
CA ASP A 466 1.09 -11.96 12.46
C ASP A 466 0.10 -10.81 12.20
N ASP A 467 0.48 -9.85 11.35
CA ASP A 467 -0.35 -8.69 11.04
C ASP A 467 -1.65 -9.10 10.33
N ALA A 468 -1.56 -10.09 9.41
CA ALA A 468 -2.71 -10.65 8.74
C ALA A 468 -3.65 -11.35 9.72
N VAL A 469 -3.10 -12.10 10.70
CA VAL A 469 -3.89 -12.73 11.77
C VAL A 469 -4.61 -11.68 12.63
N VAL A 470 -3.91 -10.62 13.04
CA VAL A 470 -4.51 -9.54 13.84
C VAL A 470 -5.61 -8.82 13.06
N ASN A 471 -5.35 -8.45 11.81
CA ASN A 471 -6.32 -7.78 10.95
C ASN A 471 -7.52 -8.67 10.60
N GLY A 472 -7.29 -9.97 10.42
CA GLY A 472 -8.33 -10.97 10.22
C GLY A 472 -9.25 -11.08 11.45
N LEU A 473 -8.68 -11.17 12.64
CA LEU A 473 -9.44 -11.17 13.90
C LEU A 473 -10.22 -9.87 14.11
N LEU A 474 -9.62 -8.72 13.81
CA LEU A 474 -10.30 -7.42 13.83
C LEU A 474 -11.50 -7.39 12.86
N SER A 475 -11.32 -7.90 11.65
CA SER A 475 -12.36 -7.98 10.62
C SER A 475 -13.51 -8.91 11.07
N ALA A 476 -13.18 -10.06 11.65
CA ALA A 476 -14.16 -11.00 12.19
C ALA A 476 -14.92 -10.41 13.39
N PHE A 477 -14.21 -9.79 14.35
CA PHE A 477 -14.82 -9.10 15.47
C PHE A 477 -15.75 -7.98 15.01
N CYS A 478 -15.32 -7.20 14.01
CA CYS A 478 -16.16 -6.16 13.44
C CYS A 478 -17.46 -6.70 12.88
N LYS A 479 -17.39 -7.74 12.04
CA LYS A 479 -18.58 -8.39 11.46
C LYS A 479 -19.50 -9.01 12.52
N ALA A 480 -18.93 -9.52 13.62
CA ALA A 480 -19.68 -10.18 14.69
C ALA A 480 -20.40 -9.20 15.63
N ASN A 481 -19.91 -7.98 15.78
CA ASN A 481 -20.39 -7.03 16.80
C ASN A 481 -20.97 -5.74 16.23
N ARG A 482 -20.69 -5.42 14.97
CA ARG A 482 -21.24 -4.24 14.32
C ARG A 482 -22.55 -4.60 13.62
N SER A 483 -23.67 -4.53 14.36
CA SER A 483 -25.00 -4.43 13.76
C SER A 483 -25.31 -2.98 13.38
N ASP A 484 -26.09 -2.78 12.32
CA ASP A 484 -26.77 -1.50 12.12
C ASP A 484 -27.64 -1.23 13.37
N GLN A 485 -27.29 -0.18 14.12
CA GLN A 485 -27.96 0.37 15.31
C GLN A 485 -27.56 -0.20 16.70
N ASP A 486 -26.96 0.72 17.46
CA ASP A 486 -26.93 0.95 18.91
C ASP A 486 -26.54 -0.12 19.96
N ALA A 487 -25.80 0.41 20.94
CA ALA A 487 -25.58 -0.02 22.32
C ALA A 487 -24.34 -0.87 22.62
N GLU A 488 -23.16 -0.27 22.50
CA GLU A 488 -22.06 -0.56 23.43
C GLU A 488 -21.84 0.62 24.41
N PRO A 489 -21.41 0.35 25.65
CA PRO A 489 -21.14 1.38 26.65
C PRO A 489 -19.89 2.23 26.34
N LEU A 490 -19.06 1.84 25.36
CA LEU A 490 -17.90 2.58 24.89
C LEU A 490 -18.08 3.01 23.43
N PRO A 491 -17.52 4.16 23.01
CA PRO A 491 -17.48 4.55 21.61
C PRO A 491 -16.79 3.45 20.80
N TRP A 492 -17.41 3.05 19.69
CA TRP A 492 -16.91 2.00 18.79
C TRP A 492 -15.39 2.05 18.52
N PRO A 493 -14.77 3.20 18.24
CA PRO A 493 -13.32 3.31 18.03
C PRO A 493 -12.48 2.81 19.21
N ALA A 494 -12.93 3.05 20.45
CA ALA A 494 -12.27 2.59 21.65
C ALA A 494 -12.41 1.07 21.83
N THR A 495 -13.62 0.53 21.60
CA THR A 495 -13.86 -0.93 21.67
C THR A 495 -13.00 -1.69 20.67
N ILE A 496 -13.09 -1.35 19.39
CA ILE A 496 -12.36 -2.07 18.34
C ILE A 496 -10.84 -1.87 18.46
N GLY A 497 -10.39 -0.68 18.86
CA GLY A 497 -8.98 -0.40 19.12
C GLY A 497 -8.43 -1.22 20.29
N SER A 498 -9.18 -1.36 21.38
CA SER A 498 -8.80 -2.21 22.52
C SER A 498 -8.72 -3.68 22.11
N PHE A 499 -9.72 -4.18 21.39
CA PHE A 499 -9.72 -5.54 20.85
C PHE A 499 -8.48 -5.79 19.97
N GLY A 500 -8.19 -4.86 19.04
CA GLY A 500 -7.03 -4.96 18.14
C GLY A 500 -5.69 -5.01 18.86
N ASN A 501 -5.49 -4.15 19.86
CA ASN A 501 -4.27 -4.14 20.67
C ASN A 501 -4.09 -5.43 21.50
N ILE A 502 -5.18 -5.96 22.05
CA ILE A 502 -5.15 -7.23 22.77
C ILE A 502 -4.88 -8.37 21.79
N ALA A 503 -5.52 -8.39 20.62
CA ALA A 503 -5.28 -9.39 19.59
C ALA A 503 -3.81 -9.40 19.15
N TYR A 504 -3.24 -8.22 18.89
CA TYR A 504 -1.82 -8.04 18.61
C TYR A 504 -0.93 -8.63 19.72
N SER A 505 -1.21 -8.29 20.98
CA SER A 505 -0.46 -8.81 22.13
C SER A 505 -0.51 -10.34 22.21
N GLN A 506 -1.69 -10.94 22.01
CA GLN A 506 -1.88 -12.40 22.06
C GLN A 506 -1.21 -13.15 20.89
N VAL A 507 -1.11 -12.50 19.72
CA VAL A 507 -0.44 -13.04 18.53
C VAL A 507 1.07 -12.95 18.65
N LYS A 508 1.61 -11.81 19.13
CA LYS A 508 3.04 -11.50 19.16
C LYS A 508 3.78 -11.98 20.40
N ASN A 509 3.15 -11.93 21.58
CA ASN A 509 3.79 -12.26 22.86
C ASN A 509 3.08 -13.43 23.55
N PRO A 510 3.20 -14.64 22.98
CA PRO A 510 2.50 -15.81 23.45
C PRO A 510 2.94 -16.30 24.85
N GLU A 511 4.03 -15.79 25.40
CA GLU A 511 4.55 -16.20 26.71
C GLU A 511 4.11 -15.27 27.85
N LYS A 512 3.67 -14.04 27.54
CA LYS A 512 2.99 -13.15 28.52
C LYS A 512 1.56 -13.61 28.85
N ARG A 513 1.18 -14.82 28.42
CA ARG A 513 -0.18 -15.42 28.46
C ARG A 513 -0.70 -15.82 29.85
N ALA A 514 0.09 -15.78 30.92
CA ALA A 514 -0.26 -16.47 32.18
C ALA A 514 -0.42 -15.58 33.45
N GLU A 515 0.01 -14.32 33.46
CA GLU A 515 0.00 -13.52 34.72
C GLU A 515 -1.35 -12.82 35.03
N ALA A 516 -2.34 -12.94 34.15
CA ALA A 516 -3.67 -12.35 34.37
C ALA A 516 -4.73 -13.35 34.86
N SER A 517 -4.33 -14.48 35.46
CA SER A 517 -5.25 -15.36 36.19
C SER A 517 -5.30 -14.90 37.66
N PRO A 518 -6.42 -14.36 38.18
CA PRO A 518 -6.50 -13.99 39.59
C PRO A 518 -6.54 -15.26 40.42
N GLY A 519 -5.43 -15.61 41.08
CA GLY A 519 -5.45 -16.72 42.05
C GLY A 519 -4.13 -17.39 42.43
N GLN A 520 -2.98 -17.02 41.87
CA GLN A 520 -1.72 -17.68 42.24
C GLN A 520 -0.70 -16.67 42.78
N PRO A 521 -0.26 -16.79 44.05
CA PRO A 521 0.74 -15.89 44.59
C PRO A 521 2.07 -16.08 43.87
N PRO A 522 2.87 -15.00 43.71
CA PRO A 522 4.14 -15.07 43.02
C PRO A 522 5.06 -16.08 43.71
N ALA A 523 5.70 -16.94 42.91
CA ALA A 523 6.73 -17.85 43.40
C ALA A 523 7.86 -17.01 44.02
N SER A 524 8.11 -17.23 45.31
CA SER A 524 9.15 -16.55 46.08
C SER A 524 10.51 -16.72 45.40
N GLU A 525 11.20 -15.61 45.19
CA GLU A 525 12.60 -15.56 44.77
C GLU A 525 13.46 -16.46 45.66
N ALA A 526 14.11 -17.45 45.04
CA ALA A 526 15.14 -18.23 45.69
C ALA A 526 16.34 -17.32 45.99
N THR A 527 16.60 -17.15 47.29
CA THR A 527 17.74 -16.41 47.81
C THR A 527 19.05 -17.09 47.37
N PRO A 528 20.07 -16.35 46.90
CA PRO A 528 21.35 -16.97 46.58
C PRO A 528 22.11 -17.34 47.86
N PRO A 529 22.86 -18.46 47.89
CA PRO A 529 23.71 -18.76 49.04
C PRO A 529 24.96 -17.87 49.01
N LYS A 530 25.33 -17.35 50.17
CA LYS A 530 26.66 -16.80 50.48
C LYS A 530 27.05 -17.19 51.90
N PRO A 531 28.35 -17.25 52.23
CA PRO A 531 29.54 -17.26 51.37
C PRO A 531 30.07 -18.68 51.09
#